data_AF-A0A6L3N930-F1
#
_entry.id   AF-A0A6L3N930-F1
#
_cell.length_a   1.000
_cell.length_b   1.000
_cell.length_c   1.000
_cell.angle_alpha   90.00
_cell.angle_beta   90.00
_cell.angle_gamma   90.00
#
_symmetry.space_group_name_H-M   'P 1'
#
loop_
_entity.id
_entity.type
_entity.pdbx_description
1 polymer ?
#
loop_
_entity_poly.entity_id
_entity_poly.type
_entity_poly.pdbx_seq_one_letter_code
_entity_poly.pdbx_strand_id
1 'polypeptide(L)'
;MTAPSRCAALFGVFAPLSIATIGGGQAIIADIQRQVVDVHHWMTATQFVNDFAIARMAPGPGSLLATLIGWQVAGFWGAVVATLALFGPTAFLIYGIAHVWRRHQGARWQVALEAGLRPVAAGMILASVWVLLQAL
;
A
#
# COMPACT_ATOMS: atom_id res chain seq x y z
N MET A 1 -19.19 16.02 -11.68
CA MET A 1 -18.57 15.99 -10.34
C MET A 1 -17.41 16.99 -10.32
N THR A 2 -17.38 17.92 -9.37
CA THR A 2 -16.40 19.01 -9.28
C THR A 2 -15.03 18.48 -8.82
N ALA A 3 -13.92 19.09 -9.26
CA ALA A 3 -12.55 18.71 -8.88
C ALA A 3 -12.33 18.39 -7.38
N PRO A 4 -12.83 19.18 -6.39
CA PRO A 4 -12.64 18.87 -4.97
C PRO A 4 -13.29 17.54 -4.53
N SER A 5 -14.42 17.15 -5.13
CA SER A 5 -15.09 15.89 -4.80
C SER A 5 -14.29 14.64 -5.20
N ARG A 6 -13.49 14.73 -6.27
CA ARG A 6 -12.64 13.63 -6.75
C ARG A 6 -11.41 13.41 -5.87
N CYS A 7 -10.78 14.49 -5.40
CA CYS A 7 -9.65 14.38 -4.47
C CYS A 7 -10.05 13.73 -3.14
N ALA A 8 -11.21 14.10 -2.59
CA ALA A 8 -11.72 13.47 -1.37
C ALA A 8 -11.98 11.97 -1.56
N ALA A 9 -12.54 11.58 -2.70
CA ALA A 9 -12.78 10.18 -3.02
C ALA A 9 -11.47 9.38 -3.20
N LEU A 10 -10.48 9.95 -3.90
CA LEU A 10 -9.13 9.37 -4.00
C LEU A 10 -8.53 9.13 -2.62
N PHE A 11 -8.61 10.11 -1.72
CA PHE A 11 -8.12 9.95 -0.35
C PHE A 11 -8.84 8.81 0.38
N GLY A 12 -10.17 8.74 0.27
CA GLY A 12 -10.98 7.68 0.90
C GLY A 12 -10.67 6.27 0.40
N VAL A 13 -10.21 6.12 -0.85
CA VAL A 13 -9.80 4.84 -1.45
C VAL A 13 -8.37 4.46 -1.06
N PHE A 14 -7.42 5.37 -1.27
CA PHE A 14 -6.00 5.07 -1.12
C PHE A 14 -5.52 5.07 0.33
N ALA A 15 -6.15 5.83 1.23
CA ALA A 15 -5.73 5.89 2.63
C ALA A 15 -5.94 4.58 3.41
N PRO A 16 -7.09 3.88 3.31
CA PRO A 16 -7.24 2.55 3.90
C PRO A 16 -6.31 1.52 3.27
N LEU A 17 -6.12 1.59 1.95
CA LEU A 17 -5.21 0.70 1.21
C LEU A 17 -3.76 0.85 1.66
N SER A 18 -3.34 2.07 2.02
CA SER A 18 -2.02 2.35 2.62
C SER A 18 -1.74 1.43 3.82
N ILE A 19 -2.74 1.26 4.70
CA ILE A 19 -2.63 0.48 5.93
C ILE A 19 -2.82 -1.01 5.64
N ALA A 20 -3.66 -1.36 4.67
CA ALA A 20 -3.95 -2.74 4.26
C ALA A 20 -2.84 -3.40 3.41
N THR A 21 -1.67 -2.77 3.27
CA THR A 21 -0.53 -3.28 2.49
C THR A 21 0.24 -4.37 3.24
N ILE A 22 -0.45 -5.41 3.68
CA ILE A 22 0.14 -6.57 4.37
C ILE A 22 0.73 -7.50 3.29
N GLY A 23 2.05 -7.70 3.30
CA GLY A 23 2.76 -8.44 2.26
C GLY A 23 3.39 -7.56 1.15
N GLY A 24 3.36 -6.24 1.33
CA GLY A 24 4.04 -5.28 0.44
C GLY A 24 3.12 -4.69 -0.64
N GLY A 25 3.61 -3.67 -1.35
CA GLY A 25 2.80 -2.85 -2.29
C GLY A 25 2.14 -3.62 -3.43
N GLN A 26 2.55 -4.86 -3.68
CA GLN A 26 1.95 -5.72 -4.70
C GLN A 26 0.58 -6.28 -4.28
N ALA A 27 0.39 -6.50 -2.98
CA ALA A 27 -0.82 -7.14 -2.45
C ALA A 27 -2.09 -6.29 -2.70
N ILE A 28 -1.93 -4.97 -2.80
CA ILE A 28 -3.06 -4.05 -2.95
C ILE A 28 -3.42 -3.74 -4.41
N ILE A 29 -2.65 -4.20 -5.40
CA ILE A 29 -2.87 -3.84 -6.82
C ILE A 29 -4.22 -4.34 -7.33
N ALA A 30 -4.60 -5.57 -6.97
CA ALA A 30 -5.88 -6.12 -7.35
C ALA A 30 -7.04 -5.31 -6.75
N ASP A 31 -6.91 -4.85 -5.51
CA ASP A 31 -7.96 -4.04 -4.89
C ASP A 31 -7.98 -2.61 -5.45
N ILE A 32 -6.83 -2.02 -5.79
CA ILE A 32 -6.77 -0.75 -6.53
C ILE A 32 -7.50 -0.89 -7.87
N GLN A 33 -7.25 -1.95 -8.64
CA GLN A 33 -7.93 -2.19 -9.92
C GLN A 33 -9.44 -2.27 -9.71
N ARG A 34 -9.90 -3.07 -8.75
CA ARG A 34 -11.32 -3.20 -8.42
C ARG A 34 -11.93 -1.86 -8.05
N GLN A 35 -11.30 -1.08 -7.17
CA GLN A 35 -11.85 0.19 -6.72
C GLN A 35 -11.89 1.23 -7.86
N VAL A 36 -10.84 1.32 -8.66
CA VAL A 36 -10.70 2.38 -9.67
C VAL A 36 -11.48 2.04 -10.95
N VAL A 37 -11.57 0.77 -11.34
CA VAL A 37 -12.25 0.32 -12.58
C VAL A 37 -13.68 -0.11 -12.31
N ASP A 38 -13.92 -0.96 -11.31
CA ASP A 38 -15.21 -1.64 -11.12
C ASP A 38 -16.15 -0.91 -10.16
N VAL A 39 -15.62 -0.24 -9.13
CA VAL A 39 -16.44 0.48 -8.13
C VAL A 39 -16.65 1.94 -8.51
N HIS A 40 -15.56 2.66 -8.79
CA HIS A 40 -15.62 4.10 -9.06
C HIS A 40 -15.67 4.46 -10.54
N HIS A 41 -15.39 3.50 -11.43
CA HIS A 41 -15.37 3.69 -12.89
C HIS A 41 -14.55 4.92 -13.33
N TRP A 42 -13.46 5.20 -12.62
CA TRP A 42 -12.56 6.31 -12.88
C TRP A 42 -11.70 6.09 -14.13
N MET A 43 -11.43 4.84 -14.46
CA MET A 43 -10.72 4.46 -15.68
C MET A 43 -11.18 3.09 -16.17
N THR A 44 -10.89 2.81 -17.43
CA THR A 44 -11.11 1.50 -18.04
C THR A 44 -10.03 0.50 -17.62
N ALA A 45 -10.32 -0.80 -17.72
CA ALA A 45 -9.33 -1.85 -17.47
C ALA A 45 -8.08 -1.68 -18.35
N THR A 46 -8.24 -1.28 -19.61
CA THR A 46 -7.13 -1.02 -20.53
C THR A 46 -6.26 0.16 -20.09
N GLN A 47 -6.87 1.26 -19.65
CA GLN A 47 -6.13 2.41 -19.10
C GLN A 47 -5.36 2.00 -17.84
N PHE A 48 -5.98 1.23 -16.94
CA PHE A 48 -5.31 0.73 -15.75
C PHE A 48 -4.09 -0.14 -16.09
N VAL A 49 -4.22 -1.06 -17.05
CA VAL A 49 -3.10 -1.91 -17.49
C VAL A 49 -1.99 -1.09 -18.13
N ASN A 50 -2.32 -0.06 -18.91
CA ASN A 50 -1.33 0.84 -19.50
C ASN A 50 -0.58 1.63 -18.42
N ASP A 51 -1.29 2.22 -17.46
CA ASP A 51 -0.68 2.96 -16.34
C ASP A 51 0.15 2.03 -15.45
N PHE A 52 -0.30 0.79 -15.25
CA PHE A 52 0.47 -0.25 -14.56
C PHE A 52 1.76 -0.59 -15.30
N ALA A 53 1.70 -0.77 -16.63
CA ALA A 53 2.88 -1.02 -17.45
C ALA A 53 3.86 0.16 -17.37
N ILE A 54 3.36 1.40 -17.47
CA ILE A 54 4.18 2.61 -17.34
C ILE A 54 4.85 2.66 -15.96
N ALA A 55 4.11 2.41 -14.88
CA ALA A 55 4.64 2.41 -13.52
C ALA A 55 5.71 1.33 -13.30
N ARG A 56 5.68 0.22 -14.07
CA ARG A 56 6.69 -0.84 -14.02
C ARG A 56 7.92 -0.58 -14.88
N MET A 57 7.75 0.14 -15.99
CA MET A 57 8.86 0.55 -16.85
C MET A 57 9.62 1.73 -16.26
N ALA A 58 8.93 2.61 -15.52
CA ALA A 58 9.56 3.75 -14.88
C ALA A 58 10.53 3.30 -13.77
N PRO A 59 11.77 3.82 -13.73
CA PRO A 59 12.67 3.58 -12.62
C PRO A 59 12.09 4.25 -11.37
N GLY A 60 11.72 3.46 -10.35
CA GLY A 60 11.15 3.99 -9.12
C GLY A 60 10.34 2.96 -8.34
N PRO A 61 9.66 3.41 -7.28
CA PRO A 61 8.82 2.54 -6.49
C PRO A 61 7.55 2.16 -7.26
N GLY A 62 7.15 0.89 -7.19
CA GLY A 62 5.92 0.39 -7.85
C GLY A 62 4.62 1.09 -7.41
N SER A 63 4.68 1.89 -6.34
CA SER A 63 3.62 2.80 -5.90
C SER A 63 3.35 3.97 -6.86
N LEU A 64 4.22 4.21 -7.85
CA LEU A 64 4.01 5.21 -8.91
C LEU A 64 2.65 5.07 -9.60
N LEU A 65 2.11 3.84 -9.65
CA LEU A 65 0.77 3.57 -10.16
C LEU A 65 -0.30 4.44 -9.47
N ALA A 66 -0.27 4.58 -8.15
CA ALA A 66 -1.26 5.38 -7.43
C ALA A 66 -1.18 6.87 -7.81
N THR A 67 0.04 7.38 -8.03
CA THR A 67 0.26 8.76 -8.48
C THR A 67 -0.27 8.98 -9.89
N LEU A 68 -0.03 8.03 -10.81
CA LEU A 68 -0.57 8.08 -12.18
C LEU A 68 -2.10 8.00 -12.20
N ILE A 69 -2.68 7.11 -11.40
CA ILE A 69 -4.14 7.03 -11.24
C ILE A 69 -4.70 8.35 -10.72
N GLY A 70 -4.09 8.92 -9.67
CA GLY A 70 -4.49 10.23 -9.15
C GLY A 70 -4.40 11.33 -10.21
N TRP A 71 -3.35 11.32 -11.04
CA TRP A 71 -3.18 12.25 -12.16
C TRP A 71 -4.32 12.13 -13.18
N GLN A 72 -4.70 10.92 -13.57
CA GLN A 72 -5.78 10.69 -14.53
C GLN A 72 -7.15 11.16 -13.99
N VAL A 73 -7.40 10.97 -12.69
CA VAL A 73 -8.71 11.25 -12.09
C VAL A 73 -8.96 12.75 -11.84
N ALA A 74 -7.96 13.46 -11.32
CA ALA A 74 -8.11 14.86 -10.91
C ALA A 74 -6.88 15.74 -11.25
N GLY A 75 -6.06 15.34 -12.21
CA GLY A 75 -4.89 16.09 -12.66
C GLY A 75 -3.80 16.15 -11.59
N PHE A 76 -3.00 17.21 -11.62
CA PHE A 76 -1.88 17.43 -10.69
C PHE A 76 -2.29 17.27 -9.21
N TRP A 77 -3.41 17.86 -8.80
CA TRP A 77 -3.90 17.76 -7.43
C TRP A 77 -4.33 16.33 -7.05
N GLY A 78 -4.91 15.59 -7.99
CA GLY A 78 -5.22 14.18 -7.76
C GLY A 78 -3.97 13.33 -7.55
N ALA A 79 -2.91 13.59 -8.30
CA ALA A 79 -1.63 12.89 -8.16
C ALA A 79 -0.99 13.13 -6.78
N VAL A 80 -1.00 14.38 -6.31
CA VAL A 80 -0.51 14.74 -4.97
C VAL A 80 -1.34 14.06 -3.89
N VAL A 81 -2.67 14.13 -3.99
CA VAL A 81 -3.58 13.56 -2.98
C VAL A 81 -3.47 12.03 -2.94
N ALA A 82 -3.44 11.34 -4.08
CA ALA A 82 -3.29 9.89 -4.12
C ALA A 82 -1.95 9.44 -3.52
N THR A 83 -0.88 10.17 -3.79
CA THR A 83 0.45 9.88 -3.22
C THR A 83 0.47 10.09 -1.71
N LEU A 84 -0.06 11.21 -1.23
CA LEU A 84 -0.16 11.49 0.21
C LEU A 84 -1.10 10.52 0.92
N ALA A 85 -2.20 10.13 0.29
CA ALA A 85 -3.11 9.12 0.84
C ALA A 85 -2.44 7.75 0.95
N LEU A 86 -1.60 7.38 -0.02
CA LEU A 86 -0.91 6.09 0.00
C LEU A 86 0.24 6.04 1.01
N PHE A 87 0.93 7.15 1.28
CA PHE A 87 2.09 7.15 2.19
C PHE A 87 1.81 7.74 3.58
N GLY A 88 0.93 8.73 3.66
CA GLY A 88 0.65 9.50 4.86
C GLY A 88 0.16 8.66 6.04
N PRO A 89 -0.90 7.83 5.89
CA PRO A 89 -1.44 7.04 6.97
C PRO A 89 -0.41 6.08 7.58
N THR A 90 0.29 5.31 6.73
CA THR A 90 1.32 4.37 7.19
C THR A 90 2.53 5.08 7.78
N ALA A 91 2.97 6.22 7.22
CA ALA A 91 4.05 7.01 7.81
C ALA A 91 3.69 7.52 9.22
N PHE A 92 2.47 8.03 9.40
CA PHE A 92 2.00 8.49 10.70
C PHE A 92 1.88 7.35 11.71
N LEU A 93 1.36 6.21 11.26
CA LEU A 93 1.21 5.00 12.07
C LEU A 93 2.58 4.48 12.54
N ILE A 94 3.55 4.34 11.63
CA ILE A 94 4.91 3.91 11.97
C ILE A 94 5.58 4.91 12.91
N TYR A 95 5.43 6.21 12.65
CA TYR A 95 5.95 7.25 13.54
C TYR A 95 5.40 7.12 14.96
N GLY A 96 4.09 6.92 15.10
CA GLY A 96 3.41 6.71 16.38
C GLY A 96 3.93 5.46 17.11
N ILE A 97 4.02 4.32 16.41
CA ILE A 97 4.57 3.09 16.96
C ILE A 97 6.02 3.28 17.39
N ALA A 98 6.86 3.88 16.55
CA ALA A 98 8.25 4.13 16.86
C ALA A 98 8.44 5.07 18.06
N HIS A 99 7.54 6.05 18.22
CA HIS A 99 7.55 6.92 19.39
C HIS A 99 7.23 6.15 20.68
N VAL A 100 6.16 5.35 20.68
CA VAL A 100 5.79 4.50 21.82
C VAL A 100 6.89 3.47 22.13
N TRP A 101 7.45 2.86 21.09
CA TRP A 101 8.52 1.88 21.22
C TRP A 101 9.76 2.48 21.89
N ARG A 102 10.19 3.66 21.46
CA ARG A 102 11.31 4.38 22.09
C ARG A 102 11.02 4.75 23.54
N ARG A 103 9.79 5.17 23.86
CA ARG A 103 9.40 5.55 25.22
C ARG A 103 9.44 4.38 26.21
N HIS A 104 9.21 3.16 25.73
CA HIS A 104 9.18 1.94 26.56
C HIS A 104 10.41 1.05 26.39
N GLN A 105 11.53 1.59 25.89
CA GLN A 105 12.79 0.87 25.70
C GLN A 105 13.21 0.12 26.97
N GLY A 106 13.30 -1.20 26.88
CA GLY A 106 13.71 -2.09 27.98
C GLY A 106 12.55 -2.73 28.76
N ALA A 107 11.30 -2.48 28.38
CA ALA A 107 10.17 -3.16 28.99
C ALA A 107 10.14 -4.66 28.64
N ARG A 108 9.76 -5.51 29.62
CA ARG A 108 9.70 -6.98 29.45
C ARG A 108 8.83 -7.42 28.26
N TRP A 109 7.81 -6.64 27.91
CA TRP A 109 6.95 -6.91 26.77
C TRP A 109 7.67 -6.75 25.43
N GLN A 110 8.61 -5.81 25.29
CA GLN A 110 9.38 -5.61 24.05
C GLN A 110 10.32 -6.78 23.80
N VAL A 111 11.04 -7.21 24.85
CA VAL A 111 11.95 -8.35 24.77
C VAL A 111 11.19 -9.63 24.45
N ALA A 112 10.03 -9.85 25.07
CA ALA A 112 9.16 -10.99 24.76
C ALA A 112 8.64 -10.94 23.31
N LEU A 113 8.24 -9.76 22.83
CA LEU A 113 7.77 -9.58 21.46
C LEU A 113 8.88 -9.85 20.44
N GLU A 114 10.08 -9.30 20.64
CA GLU A 114 11.23 -9.54 19.77
C GLU A 114 11.66 -11.02 19.77
N ALA A 115 11.67 -11.66 20.94
CA ALA A 115 12.00 -13.08 21.06
C ALA A 115 10.97 -13.97 20.37
N GLY A 116 9.68 -13.58 20.36
CA GLY A 116 8.62 -14.31 19.66
C GLY A 116 8.56 -14.05 18.16
N LEU A 117 8.77 -12.80 17.72
CA LEU A 117 8.67 -12.40 16.30
C LEU A 117 9.75 -13.08 15.44
N ARG A 118 10.99 -13.20 15.93
CA ARG A 118 12.11 -13.79 15.19
C ARG A 118 11.84 -15.23 14.72
N PRO A 119 11.47 -16.18 15.59
CA PRO A 119 11.16 -17.55 15.17
C PRO A 119 9.86 -17.63 14.36
N VAL A 120 8.87 -16.77 14.62
CA VAL A 120 7.63 -16.72 13.81
C VAL A 120 7.94 -16.35 12.37
N ALA A 121 8.76 -15.31 12.14
CA ALA A 121 9.18 -14.91 10.80
C ALA A 121 9.95 -16.04 10.10
N ALA A 122 10.88 -16.69 10.79
CA ALA A 122 11.61 -17.84 10.26
C ALA A 122 10.66 -19.01 9.90
N GLY A 123 9.69 -19.31 10.76
CA GLY A 123 8.67 -20.33 10.53
C GLY A 123 7.79 -20.01 9.32
N MET A 124 7.37 -18.76 9.14
CA MET A 124 6.58 -18.36 7.96
C MET A 124 7.37 -18.46 6.66
N ILE A 125 8.66 -18.12 6.67
CA ILE A 125 9.53 -18.28 5.51
C ILE A 125 9.69 -19.77 5.18
N LEU A 126 9.98 -20.61 6.17
CA LEU A 126 10.10 -22.06 5.99
C LEU A 126 8.80 -22.69 5.46
N ALA A 127 7.65 -22.29 6.00
CA ALA A 127 6.35 -22.75 5.51
C ALA A 127 6.12 -22.35 4.04
N SER A 128 6.50 -21.13 3.66
CA SER A 128 6.39 -20.66 2.28
C SER A 128 7.26 -21.50 1.32
N VAL A 129 8.49 -21.81 1.73
CA VAL A 129 9.40 -22.70 0.96
C VAL A 129 8.82 -24.10 0.84
N TRP A 130 8.27 -24.64 1.94
CA TRP A 130 7.67 -25.96 1.95
C TRP A 130 6.51 -26.08 0.96
N VAL A 131 5.59 -25.11 0.94
CA VAL A 131 4.48 -25.07 -0.02
C VAL A 131 5.01 -25.03 -1.46
N LEU A 132 6.09 -24.26 -1.71
CA LEU A 132 6.68 -24.15 -3.03
C LEU A 132 7.30 -25.47 -3.50
N LEU A 133 7.97 -26.20 -2.61
CA LEU A 133 8.55 -27.51 -2.90
C LEU A 133 7.48 -28.59 -3.15
N GLN A 134 6.31 -28.50 -2.51
CA GLN A 134 5.20 -29.42 -2.78
C GLN A 134 4.53 -29.17 -4.15
N ALA A 135 4.66 -27.97 -4.70
CA ALA A 135 4.10 -27.58 -5.98
C ALA A 135 5.02 -27.89 -7.17
N LEU A 136 6.29 -28.23 -6.92
CA LEU A 136 7.29 -28.69 -7.88
C LEU A 136 7.19 -30.20 -8.09
#